data_AF-A0AAV9N633-F1
#
_entry.id   AF-A0AAV9N633-F1
#
_cell.length_a   1.000
_cell.length_b   1.000
_cell.length_c   1.000
_cell.angle_alpha   90.00
_cell.angle_beta   90.00
_cell.angle_gamma   90.00
#
_symmetry.space_group_name_H-M   'P 1'
#
loop_
_entity.id
_entity.type
_entity.pdbx_description
1 polymer ?
#
loop_
_entity_poly.entity_id
_entity_poly.type
_entity_poly.pdbx_seq_one_letter_code
_entity_poly.pdbx_strand_id
1 'polypeptide(L)'
;MDWAAPNLPQPNPNTSHLSSGPTDNVYLDAKLRRELSRMDDSVPFNPKTRYLHHTWAQTFFSRPELYFQPWSVPELQKIVTAARRTRKRLCVTGFGHSPSDLTCTSSWLINLDNLSQILERNVDNTAGLTRFQAGMSLHNLNLELAKDGYTLPNLGSIDVQSVAGVISTGTHGSSLKHGLISQSITSLTILLSNSQLVTCSASKNEDLFRAALLSLGSLGIITEITLQAVPDFNVSWSQSLHTLKSVTDDWSKTLWTDAEFTRVWWLPYLKRAVIWRGKKSTDALHSPNTTFYGGKFGYYVYHNLLYLSNTFPRILPWVEWFIFGMQYGFKPGSFVMSAVQPARQGLLMDCLYSQFVNEWALPLSKGPEALERLGAWINHDDASSRIPISSKGVWVHCPVEVRVTNTSANKSGVRPFLDPTDKDEPTLYLNATLYRPYGRDPPCHETYYRAFEYLMRDMGGKPHWAKNFAYTTSGEIGDMYGADMADFLKVRDESDPEGMFLGEWHRRTLPLNEIGVKGGKGGFSLMEEEVKRSKKGLGWGYGDGLLWEGRRVGGAEDDDADYEDELAGKVVAFDEDDAGTPSPPATTTSDESFDYMAKGEASVYAERGQE
;
A
#
# COMPACT_ATOMS: atom_id res chain seq x y z
N MET A 1 3.01 -6.51 20.99
CA MET A 1 2.98 -7.97 20.77
C MET A 1 2.16 -8.17 19.52
N ASP A 2 2.84 -8.44 18.40
CA ASP A 2 2.22 -8.49 17.08
C ASP A 2 1.53 -9.84 16.91
N TRP A 3 0.20 -9.82 16.92
CA TRP A 3 -0.65 -10.99 17.09
C TRP A 3 -0.95 -11.71 15.76
N ALA A 4 -0.62 -11.10 14.62
CA ALA A 4 -0.94 -11.60 13.28
C ALA A 4 -0.09 -12.81 12.83
N ALA A 5 0.95 -13.18 13.58
CA ALA A 5 1.72 -14.41 13.37
C ALA A 5 2.66 -14.70 14.56
N PRO A 6 2.19 -15.23 15.71
CA PRO A 6 3.05 -15.55 16.86
C PRO A 6 4.11 -16.63 16.55
N ASN A 7 3.99 -17.30 15.39
CA ASN A 7 4.84 -18.40 14.94
C ASN A 7 5.83 -18.01 13.82
N LEU A 8 5.68 -16.83 13.23
CA LEU A 8 6.73 -16.27 12.37
C LEU A 8 7.86 -15.76 13.28
N PRO A 9 9.14 -15.78 12.83
CA PRO A 9 10.10 -14.83 13.36
C PRO A 9 9.41 -13.47 13.25
N GLN A 10 9.11 -12.85 14.40
CA GLN A 10 8.59 -11.49 14.41
C GLN A 10 9.53 -10.73 13.47
N PRO A 11 9.04 -10.12 12.37
CA PRO A 11 9.91 -9.27 11.59
C PRO A 11 10.50 -8.32 12.62
N ASN A 12 11.84 -8.30 12.74
CA ASN A 12 12.48 -7.30 13.57
C ASN A 12 11.79 -5.99 13.16
N PRO A 13 11.22 -5.21 14.11
CA PRO A 13 10.62 -3.94 13.76
C PRO A 13 11.63 -3.25 12.87
N ASN A 14 11.13 -2.65 11.81
CA ASN A 14 11.84 -1.95 10.76
C ASN A 14 12.90 -1.04 11.44
N THR A 15 14.05 -1.63 11.77
CA THR A 15 15.15 -1.22 12.67
C THR A 15 16.13 -2.40 12.65
N SER A 16 17.36 -2.17 12.18
CA SER A 16 18.39 -3.21 12.25
C SER A 16 19.07 -3.18 13.63
N HIS A 17 19.73 -4.28 14.02
CA HIS A 17 20.67 -4.28 15.16
C HIS A 17 21.85 -3.29 14.99
N LEU A 18 21.97 -2.61 13.85
CA LEU A 18 22.93 -1.51 13.63
C LEU A 18 22.40 -0.15 14.10
N SER A 19 21.16 -0.05 14.58
CA SER A 19 20.54 1.20 15.06
C SER A 19 20.77 1.50 16.55
N SER A 20 21.70 0.81 17.21
CA SER A 20 22.01 1.03 18.64
C SER A 20 23.07 2.11 18.91
N GLY A 21 23.38 2.94 17.91
CA GLY A 21 24.24 4.11 18.10
C GLY A 21 23.43 5.32 18.60
N PRO A 22 23.97 6.14 19.52
CA PRO A 22 23.31 7.38 19.95
C PRO A 22 23.03 8.29 18.74
N THR A 23 21.85 8.89 18.72
CA THR A 23 21.39 9.91 17.76
C THR A 23 22.27 11.16 17.74
N ASP A 24 23.15 11.31 18.72
CA ASP A 24 23.91 12.53 18.99
C ASP A 24 25.04 12.80 17.99
N ASN A 25 25.33 11.86 17.07
CA ASN A 25 26.33 12.04 16.02
C ASN A 25 25.75 11.78 14.61
N VAL A 26 24.52 12.23 14.34
CA VAL A 26 24.04 12.30 12.95
C VAL A 26 24.81 13.41 12.23
N TYR A 27 25.74 13.03 11.35
CA TYR A 27 26.38 13.99 10.46
C TYR A 27 25.39 14.43 9.39
N LEU A 28 24.67 15.52 9.66
CA LEU A 28 23.88 16.23 8.66
C LEU A 28 24.83 16.94 7.70
N ASP A 29 24.51 16.99 6.40
CA ASP A 29 25.28 17.74 5.43
C ASP A 29 25.25 19.25 5.75
N ALA A 30 26.26 19.99 5.25
CA ALA A 30 26.43 21.40 5.58
C ALA A 30 25.26 22.27 5.10
N LYS A 31 24.65 21.93 3.95
CA LYS A 31 23.50 22.66 3.40
C LYS A 31 22.28 22.48 4.31
N LEU A 32 21.99 21.26 4.74
CA LEU A 32 20.91 20.98 5.69
C LEU A 32 21.10 21.69 7.02
N ARG A 33 22.32 21.70 7.59
CA ARG A 33 22.59 22.44 8.85
C ARG A 33 22.30 23.93 8.71
N ARG A 34 22.72 24.54 7.60
CA ARG A 34 22.49 25.95 7.30
C ARG A 34 21.00 26.27 7.13
N GLU A 35 20.24 25.36 6.51
CA GLU A 35 18.79 25.54 6.36
C GLU A 35 18.06 25.37 7.70
N LEU A 36 18.47 24.41 8.52
CA LEU A 36 17.88 24.18 9.84
C LEU A 36 18.13 25.35 10.80
N SER A 37 19.30 26.01 10.75
CA SER A 37 19.59 27.17 11.59
C SER A 37 18.75 28.42 11.27
N ARG A 38 17.97 28.37 10.17
CA ARG A 38 17.02 29.42 9.75
C ARG A 38 15.57 29.04 10.07
N MET A 39 15.34 27.90 10.71
CA MET A 39 14.02 27.39 11.07
C MET A 39 13.79 27.52 12.58
N ASP A 40 12.53 27.38 13.01
CA ASP A 40 12.18 27.44 14.42
C ASP A 40 12.81 26.28 15.20
N ASP A 41 13.74 26.61 16.10
CA ASP A 41 14.46 25.64 16.94
C ASP A 41 13.55 24.96 17.99
N SER A 42 12.38 25.53 18.30
CA SER A 42 11.43 24.94 19.23
C SER A 42 10.73 23.70 18.66
N VAL A 43 10.66 23.59 17.32
CA VAL A 43 10.10 22.42 16.62
C VAL A 43 11.22 21.39 16.40
N PRO A 44 11.10 20.16 16.94
CA PRO A 44 12.15 19.16 16.80
C PRO A 44 12.43 18.75 15.35
N PHE A 45 13.69 18.45 15.05
CA PHE A 45 14.12 17.79 13.79
C PHE A 45 14.99 16.59 14.14
N ASN A 46 14.37 15.42 14.30
CA ASN A 46 14.97 14.24 14.90
C ASN A 46 15.10 13.07 13.90
N PRO A 47 15.99 13.14 12.90
CA PRO A 47 16.23 12.03 12.00
C PRO A 47 16.98 10.88 12.69
N LYS A 48 16.72 9.66 12.26
CA LYS A 48 17.60 8.49 12.44
C LYS A 48 18.37 8.25 11.15
N THR A 49 19.62 7.82 11.26
CA THR A 49 20.43 7.37 10.12
C THR A 49 20.62 5.86 10.13
N ARG A 50 21.15 5.30 9.03
CA ARG A 50 21.45 3.86 8.89
C ARG A 50 20.24 2.96 9.13
N TYR A 51 19.06 3.50 8.88
CA TYR A 51 17.83 2.75 8.92
C TYR A 51 17.80 1.73 7.76
N LEU A 52 17.34 0.52 8.04
CA LEU A 52 17.10 -0.49 7.02
C LEU A 52 15.60 -0.68 6.93
N HIS A 53 15.01 -0.11 5.88
CA HIS A 53 13.60 -0.31 5.56
C HIS A 53 13.42 -1.65 4.85
N HIS A 54 12.33 -2.35 5.12
CA HIS A 54 11.91 -3.52 4.36
C HIS A 54 10.38 -3.63 4.24
N THR A 55 9.94 -4.34 3.22
CA THR A 55 8.54 -4.82 3.10
C THR A 55 8.29 -5.96 4.09
N TRP A 56 7.04 -6.22 4.46
CA TRP A 56 6.68 -7.27 5.43
C TRP A 56 7.19 -8.65 5.03
N ALA A 57 7.05 -8.98 3.74
CA ALA A 57 7.53 -10.24 3.20
C ALA A 57 9.06 -10.31 3.04
N GLN A 58 9.80 -9.22 3.34
CA GLN A 58 11.25 -9.11 3.16
C GLN A 58 11.66 -9.43 1.70
N THR A 59 10.84 -8.96 0.76
CA THR A 59 11.12 -9.08 -0.68
C THR A 59 12.02 -7.93 -1.13
N PHE A 60 11.79 -6.74 -0.58
CA PHE A 60 12.54 -5.54 -0.86
C PHE A 60 13.04 -4.89 0.42
N PHE A 61 14.23 -4.33 0.33
CA PHE A 61 14.91 -3.58 1.37
C PHE A 61 15.41 -2.26 0.76
N SER A 62 15.45 -1.18 1.54
CA SER A 62 16.15 0.04 1.13
C SER A 62 16.81 0.71 2.32
N ARG A 63 17.77 1.60 2.06
CA ARG A 63 18.47 2.38 3.08
C ARG A 63 18.23 3.87 2.83
N PRO A 64 17.22 4.47 3.48
CA PRO A 64 17.05 5.92 3.39
C PRO A 64 18.26 6.63 4.01
N GLU A 65 18.60 7.80 3.47
CA GLU A 65 19.58 8.73 4.02
C GLU A 65 19.18 9.13 5.45
N LEU A 66 17.94 9.64 5.59
CA LEU A 66 17.33 10.02 6.87
C LEU A 66 15.97 9.34 7.03
N TYR A 67 15.68 8.87 8.23
CA TYR A 67 14.40 8.30 8.62
C TYR A 67 13.76 9.11 9.75
N PHE A 68 12.48 9.45 9.60
CA PHE A 68 11.73 10.26 10.55
C PHE A 68 10.51 9.53 11.12
N GLN A 69 10.20 9.80 12.38
CA GLN A 69 8.96 9.40 13.05
C GLN A 69 8.38 10.58 13.84
N PRO A 70 7.82 11.58 13.14
CA PRO A 70 7.35 12.81 13.76
C PRO A 70 6.13 12.59 14.65
N TRP A 71 5.99 13.39 15.70
CA TRP A 71 4.87 13.34 16.65
C TRP A 71 3.81 14.40 16.40
N SER A 72 4.09 15.37 15.54
CA SER A 72 3.26 16.54 15.34
C SER A 72 3.29 17.03 13.89
N VAL A 73 2.24 17.76 13.51
CA VAL A 73 2.17 18.39 12.19
C VAL A 73 3.25 19.47 11.99
N PRO A 74 3.61 20.30 13.00
CA PRO A 74 4.76 21.20 12.90
C PRO A 74 6.08 20.48 12.58
N GLU A 75 6.35 19.32 13.18
CA GLU A 75 7.54 18.53 12.84
C GLU A 75 7.51 18.08 11.37
N LEU A 76 6.35 17.62 10.87
CA LEU A 76 6.19 17.28 9.46
C LEU A 76 6.45 18.48 8.54
N GLN A 77 5.89 19.65 8.86
CA GLN A 77 6.11 20.88 8.09
C GLN A 77 7.59 21.29 8.06
N LYS A 78 8.30 21.16 9.20
CA LYS A 78 9.74 21.39 9.28
C LYS A 78 10.51 20.41 8.39
N ILE A 79 10.16 19.12 8.40
CA ILE A 79 10.78 18.10 7.55
C ILE A 79 10.54 18.39 6.06
N VAL A 80 9.30 18.66 5.66
CA VAL A 80 8.95 18.99 4.27
C VAL A 80 9.68 20.24 3.79
N THR A 81 9.71 21.29 4.62
CA THR A 81 10.43 22.53 4.30
C THR A 81 11.93 22.30 4.16
N ALA A 82 12.54 21.53 5.08
CA ALA A 82 13.96 21.19 5.00
C ALA A 82 14.28 20.36 3.75
N ALA A 83 13.46 19.36 3.43
CA ALA A 83 13.61 18.54 2.23
C ALA A 83 13.52 19.39 0.95
N ARG A 84 12.54 20.30 0.89
CA ARG A 84 12.37 21.25 -0.24
C ARG A 84 13.63 22.09 -0.45
N ARG A 85 14.11 22.76 0.60
CA ARG A 85 15.28 23.66 0.53
C ARG A 85 16.59 22.91 0.27
N THR A 86 16.67 21.63 0.63
CA THR A 86 17.84 20.78 0.37
C THR A 86 17.70 19.90 -0.87
N ARG A 87 16.60 20.04 -1.63
CA ARG A 87 16.34 19.30 -2.88
C ARG A 87 16.32 17.78 -2.68
N LYS A 88 15.65 17.34 -1.62
CA LYS A 88 15.49 15.92 -1.24
C LYS A 88 14.09 15.42 -1.56
N ARG A 89 14.01 14.19 -2.07
CA ARG A 89 12.77 13.44 -2.21
C ARG A 89 12.27 12.97 -0.84
N LEU A 90 10.96 12.96 -0.63
CA LEU A 90 10.29 12.33 0.50
C LEU A 90 9.56 11.07 0.08
N CYS A 91 9.67 10.02 0.87
CA CYS A 91 8.83 8.84 0.80
C CYS A 91 8.08 8.67 2.12
N VAL A 92 6.79 8.33 2.06
CA VAL A 92 5.97 8.09 3.24
C VAL A 92 5.68 6.59 3.35
N THR A 93 5.81 6.04 4.55
CA THR A 93 5.46 4.65 4.85
C THR A 93 4.63 4.56 6.14
N GLY A 94 3.76 3.55 6.21
CA GLY A 94 3.31 3.02 7.50
C GLY A 94 4.24 1.89 7.95
N PHE A 95 3.63 0.78 8.34
CA PHE A 95 4.29 -0.44 8.83
C PHE A 95 5.05 -1.27 7.78
N GLY A 96 5.20 -0.80 6.54
CA GLY A 96 5.90 -1.55 5.46
C GLY A 96 5.18 -2.84 5.02
N HIS A 97 3.86 -2.95 5.26
CA HIS A 97 3.11 -4.18 5.02
C HIS A 97 2.84 -4.53 3.56
N SER A 98 2.90 -3.53 2.69
CA SER A 98 2.76 -3.72 1.25
C SER A 98 3.88 -4.62 0.72
N PRO A 99 3.59 -5.68 -0.07
CA PRO A 99 4.63 -6.46 -0.73
C PRO A 99 5.29 -5.71 -1.91
N SER A 100 4.68 -4.61 -2.38
CA SER A 100 5.24 -3.72 -3.42
C SER A 100 6.47 -2.95 -2.91
N ASP A 101 7.38 -2.62 -3.84
CA ASP A 101 8.55 -1.76 -3.64
C ASP A 101 8.23 -0.26 -3.65
N LEU A 102 6.95 0.13 -3.67
CA LEU A 102 6.46 1.51 -3.60
C LEU A 102 7.13 2.38 -2.52
N THR A 103 7.44 1.80 -1.36
CA THR A 103 8.05 2.51 -0.21
C THR A 103 9.58 2.48 -0.20
N CYS A 104 10.22 1.94 -1.24
CA CYS A 104 11.68 1.95 -1.34
C CYS A 104 12.18 3.36 -1.68
N THR A 105 13.24 3.78 -0.98
CA THR A 105 13.91 5.06 -1.16
C THR A 105 15.34 5.00 -0.62
N SER A 106 16.24 5.75 -1.24
CA SER A 106 17.58 6.09 -0.75
C SER A 106 17.63 7.53 -0.24
N SER A 107 16.59 8.33 -0.49
CA SER A 107 16.40 9.67 0.06
C SER A 107 15.78 9.61 1.47
N TRP A 108 14.90 10.54 1.83
CA TRP A 108 14.30 10.62 3.16
C TRP A 108 13.02 9.79 3.25
N LEU A 109 12.88 9.03 4.33
CA LEU A 109 11.72 8.19 4.63
C LEU A 109 11.01 8.70 5.88
N ILE A 110 9.70 8.91 5.80
CA ILE A 110 8.85 9.38 6.89
C ILE A 110 7.89 8.25 7.25
N ASN A 111 7.88 7.84 8.52
CA ASN A 111 6.90 6.93 9.08
C ASN A 111 5.97 7.69 10.02
N LEU A 112 4.65 7.55 9.80
CA LEU A 112 3.65 8.35 10.51
C LEU A 112 3.14 7.69 11.80
N ASP A 113 3.68 6.55 12.24
CA ASP A 113 3.05 5.72 13.28
C ASP A 113 2.89 6.44 14.63
N ASN A 114 3.66 7.50 14.90
CA ASN A 114 3.53 8.35 16.10
C ASN A 114 2.40 9.40 15.99
N LEU A 115 1.93 9.72 14.78
CA LEU A 115 0.74 10.54 14.51
C LEU A 115 -0.51 9.65 14.56
N SER A 116 -0.88 9.20 15.76
CA SER A 116 -1.90 8.18 15.96
C SER A 116 -2.94 8.54 17.02
N GLN A 117 -3.26 9.82 17.19
CA GLN A 117 -4.25 10.27 18.17
C GLN A 117 -5.66 10.36 17.58
N ILE A 118 -6.68 10.05 18.40
CA ILE A 118 -8.07 10.46 18.13
C ILE A 118 -8.16 11.95 18.43
N LEU A 119 -8.56 12.75 17.45
CA LEU A 119 -8.67 14.20 17.57
C LEU A 119 -10.07 14.61 17.99
N GLU A 120 -11.08 13.94 17.46
CA GLU A 120 -12.48 14.27 17.70
C GLU A 120 -13.38 13.05 17.49
N ARG A 121 -14.36 12.86 18.37
CA ARG A 121 -15.39 11.80 18.30
C ARG A 121 -16.74 12.45 18.06
N ASN A 122 -17.58 11.79 17.26
CA ASN A 122 -18.89 12.30 16.84
C ASN A 122 -18.82 13.70 16.23
N VAL A 123 -17.93 13.87 15.25
CA VAL A 123 -17.73 15.12 14.51
C VAL A 123 -19.08 15.67 14.03
N ASP A 124 -19.31 16.97 14.21
CA ASP A 124 -20.58 17.64 13.88
C ASP A 124 -21.82 16.99 14.51
N ASN A 125 -21.66 16.39 15.71
CA ASN A 125 -22.68 15.60 16.41
C ASN A 125 -23.16 14.35 15.63
N THR A 126 -22.38 13.87 14.67
CA THR A 126 -22.72 12.69 13.86
C THR A 126 -22.18 11.43 14.53
N ALA A 127 -23.09 10.56 14.97
CA ALA A 127 -22.79 9.29 15.61
C ALA A 127 -21.79 8.43 14.79
N GLY A 128 -20.68 8.02 15.42
CA GLY A 128 -19.67 7.15 14.80
C GLY A 128 -18.75 7.85 13.79
N LEU A 129 -18.93 9.15 13.54
CA LEU A 129 -18.03 9.94 12.71
C LEU A 129 -16.82 10.38 13.55
N THR A 130 -15.62 9.87 13.21
CA THR A 130 -14.42 10.04 14.04
C THR A 130 -13.30 10.66 13.22
N ARG A 131 -12.69 11.73 13.73
CA ARG A 131 -11.48 12.37 13.16
C ARG A 131 -10.25 12.02 13.97
N PHE A 132 -9.19 11.59 13.28
CA PHE A 132 -7.98 11.08 13.90
C PHE A 132 -6.76 11.31 13.01
N GLN A 133 -5.58 11.18 13.60
CA GLN A 133 -4.31 11.31 12.89
C GLN A 133 -4.01 10.08 12.02
N ALA A 134 -3.47 10.32 10.83
CA ALA A 134 -3.41 9.35 9.73
C ALA A 134 -2.47 8.16 9.95
N GLY A 135 -1.56 8.24 10.92
CA GLY A 135 -0.63 7.17 11.29
C GLY A 135 -1.25 6.03 12.09
N MET A 136 -2.48 6.20 12.58
CA MET A 136 -3.18 5.15 13.33
C MET A 136 -3.33 3.87 12.50
N SER A 137 -3.08 2.70 13.10
CA SER A 137 -3.37 1.40 12.49
C SER A 137 -4.86 1.08 12.53
N LEU A 138 -5.34 0.23 11.60
CA LEU A 138 -6.72 -0.28 11.66
C LEU A 138 -7.01 -0.99 12.99
N HIS A 139 -6.00 -1.67 13.56
CA HIS A 139 -6.06 -2.32 14.86
C HIS A 139 -6.39 -1.32 15.97
N ASN A 140 -5.54 -0.30 16.12
CA ASN A 140 -5.71 0.71 17.17
C ASN A 140 -6.99 1.52 16.96
N LEU A 141 -7.34 1.83 15.71
CA LEU A 141 -8.60 2.51 15.40
C LEU A 141 -9.81 1.67 15.84
N ASN A 142 -9.86 0.37 15.52
CA ASN A 142 -10.96 -0.48 15.98
C ASN A 142 -11.05 -0.57 17.50
N LEU A 143 -9.91 -0.61 18.21
CA LEU A 143 -9.90 -0.59 19.68
C LEU A 143 -10.45 0.73 20.23
N GLU A 144 -10.10 1.87 19.63
CA GLU A 144 -10.60 3.18 20.04
C GLU A 144 -12.10 3.36 19.73
N LEU A 145 -12.58 2.89 18.58
CA LEU A 145 -13.98 2.91 18.18
C LEU A 145 -14.84 2.02 19.09
N ALA A 146 -14.33 0.86 19.48
CA ALA A 146 -15.05 -0.08 20.33
C ALA A 146 -15.39 0.49 21.71
N LYS A 147 -14.61 1.45 22.22
CA LYS A 147 -14.90 2.15 23.50
C LYS A 147 -16.23 2.92 23.47
N ASP A 148 -16.67 3.33 22.28
CA ASP A 148 -17.92 4.05 22.05
C ASP A 148 -19.00 3.16 21.41
N GLY A 149 -18.77 1.84 21.31
CA GLY A 149 -19.71 0.91 20.69
C GLY A 149 -19.73 0.96 19.16
N TYR A 150 -18.62 1.36 18.53
CA TYR A 150 -18.45 1.36 17.07
C TYR A 150 -17.34 0.41 16.60
N THR A 151 -17.34 0.11 15.31
CA THR A 151 -16.34 -0.69 14.61
C THR A 151 -16.25 -0.28 13.14
N LEU A 152 -15.22 -0.73 12.43
CA LEU A 152 -15.14 -0.54 10.98
C LEU A 152 -16.19 -1.40 10.24
N PRO A 153 -16.84 -0.87 9.19
CA PRO A 153 -17.88 -1.62 8.46
C PRO A 153 -17.36 -2.86 7.75
N ASN A 154 -16.10 -2.82 7.33
CA ASN A 154 -15.42 -3.89 6.63
C ASN A 154 -13.92 -3.82 6.95
N LEU A 155 -13.23 -4.96 6.87
CA LEU A 155 -11.80 -5.08 7.12
C LEU A 155 -11.14 -5.94 6.04
N GLY A 156 -9.87 -5.60 5.75
CA GLY A 156 -8.97 -6.49 5.04
C GLY A 156 -8.62 -7.71 5.87
N SER A 157 -7.72 -8.55 5.36
CA SER A 157 -7.26 -9.75 6.08
C SER A 157 -6.33 -9.45 7.26
N ILE A 158 -5.78 -8.23 7.33
CA ILE A 158 -4.80 -7.78 8.33
C ILE A 158 -5.22 -6.38 8.81
N ASP A 159 -4.99 -6.04 10.08
CA ASP A 159 -5.34 -4.73 10.65
C ASP A 159 -4.13 -3.93 11.20
N VAL A 160 -2.92 -4.46 11.17
CA VAL A 160 -1.74 -3.70 11.64
C VAL A 160 -1.34 -2.58 10.68
N GLN A 161 -1.90 -2.54 9.47
CA GLN A 161 -1.64 -1.50 8.48
C GLN A 161 -2.15 -0.13 8.95
N SER A 162 -1.42 0.94 8.63
CA SER A 162 -1.88 2.32 8.88
C SER A 162 -3.09 2.64 8.00
N VAL A 163 -4.05 3.39 8.52
CA VAL A 163 -5.25 3.77 7.77
C VAL A 163 -4.88 4.56 6.52
N ALA A 164 -3.91 5.48 6.61
CA ALA A 164 -3.41 6.23 5.45
C ALA A 164 -2.86 5.31 4.35
N GLY A 165 -2.08 4.28 4.72
CA GLY A 165 -1.55 3.32 3.75
C GLY A 165 -2.65 2.49 3.11
N VAL A 166 -3.63 2.05 3.90
CA VAL A 166 -4.78 1.24 3.47
C VAL A 166 -5.61 1.95 2.41
N ILE A 167 -5.93 3.24 2.61
CA ILE A 167 -6.66 4.04 1.62
C ILE A 167 -5.78 4.37 0.41
N SER A 168 -4.51 4.74 0.62
CA SER A 168 -3.61 5.16 -0.46
C SER A 168 -3.36 4.05 -1.49
N THR A 169 -3.56 2.79 -1.13
CA THR A 169 -3.37 1.63 -2.03
C THR A 169 -4.65 0.88 -2.38
N GLY A 170 -5.83 1.45 -2.11
CA GLY A 170 -7.13 0.86 -2.51
C GLY A 170 -7.48 -0.44 -1.80
N THR A 171 -7.14 -0.57 -0.52
CA THR A 171 -7.40 -1.81 0.24
C THR A 171 -8.90 -2.06 0.42
N HIS A 172 -9.29 -3.33 0.36
CA HIS A 172 -10.67 -3.79 0.50
C HIS A 172 -10.76 -5.08 1.33
N GLY A 173 -11.96 -5.32 1.89
CA GLY A 173 -12.35 -6.61 2.46
C GLY A 173 -12.96 -7.55 1.42
N SER A 174 -13.85 -8.44 1.82
CA SER A 174 -14.55 -9.33 0.89
C SER A 174 -16.06 -9.38 1.14
N SER A 175 -16.82 -8.57 0.41
CA SER A 175 -18.26 -8.40 0.55
C SER A 175 -18.90 -7.75 -0.68
N LEU A 176 -20.10 -8.18 -1.06
CA LEU A 176 -20.91 -7.46 -2.07
C LEU A 176 -21.65 -6.23 -1.53
N LYS A 177 -21.61 -5.98 -0.21
CA LYS A 177 -22.22 -4.80 0.41
C LYS A 177 -21.25 -3.64 0.60
N HIS A 178 -19.94 -3.91 0.52
CA HIS A 178 -18.89 -2.97 0.87
C HIS A 178 -17.89 -2.84 -0.28
N GLY A 179 -17.45 -1.62 -0.57
CA GLY A 179 -16.39 -1.32 -1.53
C GLY A 179 -14.99 -1.33 -0.89
N LEU A 180 -14.13 -0.45 -1.41
CA LEU A 180 -12.85 -0.13 -0.80
C LEU A 180 -13.04 0.46 0.60
N ILE A 181 -12.06 0.30 1.48
CA ILE A 181 -12.10 0.89 2.84
C ILE A 181 -12.20 2.43 2.77
N SER A 182 -11.66 3.04 1.71
CA SER A 182 -11.74 4.49 1.49
C SER A 182 -13.17 5.01 1.32
N GLN A 183 -14.17 4.16 1.03
CA GLN A 183 -15.58 4.58 0.96
C GLN A 183 -16.15 5.09 2.29
N SER A 184 -15.55 4.70 3.42
CA SER A 184 -15.98 5.17 4.75
C SER A 184 -15.36 6.51 5.14
N ILE A 185 -14.46 7.07 4.32
CA ILE A 185 -13.81 8.36 4.58
C ILE A 185 -14.68 9.50 4.09
N THR A 186 -14.88 10.51 4.93
CA THR A 186 -15.68 11.70 4.61
C THR A 186 -14.84 12.96 4.40
N SER A 187 -13.64 13.01 4.98
CA SER A 187 -12.72 14.14 4.88
C SER A 187 -11.27 13.69 5.13
N LEU A 188 -10.32 14.38 4.51
CA LEU A 188 -8.88 14.20 4.66
C LEU A 188 -8.20 15.57 4.83
N THR A 189 -7.09 15.61 5.57
CA THR A 189 -6.15 16.74 5.56
C THR A 189 -4.80 16.28 5.05
N ILE A 190 -4.21 17.01 4.11
CA ILE A 190 -2.99 16.65 3.40
C ILE A 190 -1.97 17.77 3.53
N LEU A 191 -0.74 17.44 3.91
CA LEU A 191 0.41 18.32 3.85
C LEU A 191 1.07 18.20 2.46
N LEU A 192 1.01 19.27 1.68
CA LEU A 192 1.54 19.33 0.31
C LEU A 192 3.06 19.61 0.28
N SER A 193 3.65 19.51 -0.91
CA SER A 193 5.09 19.74 -1.17
C SER A 193 5.57 21.14 -0.77
N ASN A 194 4.68 22.13 -0.77
CA ASN A 194 4.94 23.50 -0.34
C ASN A 194 4.78 23.72 1.18
N SER A 195 4.54 22.66 1.95
CA SER A 195 4.31 22.67 3.40
C SER A 195 2.96 23.29 3.86
N GLN A 196 2.01 23.49 2.94
CA GLN A 196 0.64 23.89 3.28
C GLN A 196 -0.25 22.68 3.61
N LEU A 197 -1.17 22.86 4.56
CA LEU A 197 -2.19 21.88 4.90
C LEU A 197 -3.48 22.20 4.15
N VAL A 198 -3.98 21.21 3.42
CA VAL A 198 -5.22 21.34 2.65
C VAL A 198 -6.20 20.28 3.09
N THR A 199 -7.40 20.71 3.51
CA THR A 199 -8.51 19.82 3.80
C THR A 199 -9.36 19.60 2.55
N CYS A 200 -9.73 18.36 2.29
CA CYS A 200 -10.56 17.97 1.16
C CYS A 200 -11.64 16.94 1.57
N SER A 201 -12.79 17.01 0.92
CA SER A 201 -13.98 16.20 1.14
C SER A 201 -14.81 16.12 -0.15
N ALA A 202 -15.95 15.44 -0.10
CA ALA A 202 -16.92 15.41 -1.20
C ALA A 202 -17.46 16.79 -1.61
N SER A 203 -17.37 17.80 -0.73
CA SER A 203 -17.91 19.15 -0.96
C SER A 203 -16.83 20.25 -0.96
N LYS A 204 -15.58 19.92 -0.65
CA LYS A 204 -14.45 20.87 -0.59
C LYS A 204 -13.24 20.24 -1.26
N ASN A 205 -12.68 20.88 -2.29
CA ASN A 205 -11.53 20.36 -3.05
C ASN A 205 -11.77 18.89 -3.52
N GLU A 206 -12.90 18.65 -4.21
CA GLU A 206 -13.36 17.31 -4.57
C GLU A 206 -12.32 16.51 -5.38
N ASP A 207 -11.66 17.13 -6.36
CA ASP A 207 -10.63 16.47 -7.16
C ASP A 207 -9.45 16.02 -6.30
N LEU A 208 -8.99 16.87 -5.38
CA LEU A 208 -7.97 16.49 -4.40
C LEU A 208 -8.46 15.37 -3.49
N PHE A 209 -9.72 15.38 -3.06
CA PHE A 209 -10.30 14.32 -2.25
C PHE A 209 -10.33 12.98 -3.00
N ARG A 210 -10.82 12.97 -4.25
CA ARG A 210 -10.85 11.78 -5.11
C ARG A 210 -9.46 11.23 -5.38
N ALA A 211 -8.46 12.09 -5.59
CA ALA A 211 -7.07 11.66 -5.74
C ALA A 211 -6.50 11.13 -4.42
N ALA A 212 -6.81 11.76 -3.29
CA ALA A 212 -6.26 11.40 -1.98
C ALA A 212 -6.82 10.10 -1.39
N LEU A 213 -8.07 9.75 -1.72
CA LEU A 213 -8.68 8.47 -1.32
C LEU A 213 -7.95 7.25 -1.91
N LEU A 214 -7.12 7.44 -2.94
CA LEU A 214 -6.18 6.46 -3.47
C LEU A 214 -4.98 7.18 -4.13
N SER A 215 -4.05 7.65 -3.31
CA SER A 215 -2.98 8.57 -3.73
C SER A 215 -1.66 7.92 -4.12
N LEU A 216 -1.44 6.64 -3.77
CA LEU A 216 -0.15 5.97 -3.87
C LEU A 216 1.01 6.69 -3.15
N GLY A 217 0.70 7.66 -2.28
CA GLY A 217 1.70 8.51 -1.63
C GLY A 217 2.33 9.57 -2.54
N SER A 218 1.75 9.85 -3.71
CA SER A 218 2.34 10.76 -4.71
C SER A 218 1.86 12.21 -4.66
N LEU A 219 0.92 12.54 -3.76
CA LEU A 219 0.31 13.89 -3.68
C LEU A 219 0.92 14.74 -2.55
N GLY A 220 1.36 14.08 -1.47
CA GLY A 220 1.65 14.71 -0.19
C GLY A 220 1.47 13.74 0.96
N ILE A 221 1.51 14.27 2.18
CA ILE A 221 1.40 13.49 3.41
C ILE A 221 -0.01 13.65 3.98
N ILE A 222 -0.82 12.60 3.98
CA ILE A 222 -2.11 12.61 4.69
C ILE A 222 -1.82 12.69 6.19
N THR A 223 -2.33 13.72 6.87
CA THR A 223 -2.07 13.98 8.31
C THR A 223 -3.28 13.66 9.17
N GLU A 224 -4.49 13.90 8.68
CA GLU A 224 -5.75 13.63 9.38
C GLU A 224 -6.77 12.95 8.47
N ILE A 225 -7.61 12.12 9.08
CA ILE A 225 -8.65 11.35 8.41
C ILE A 225 -9.93 11.43 9.24
N THR A 226 -11.06 11.71 8.59
CA THR A 226 -12.39 11.57 9.18
C THR A 226 -13.11 10.37 8.56
N LEU A 227 -13.51 9.40 9.39
CA LEU A 227 -14.13 8.13 8.97
C LEU A 227 -15.49 7.93 9.65
N GLN A 228 -16.46 7.46 8.88
CA GLN A 228 -17.77 7.00 9.38
C GLN A 228 -17.70 5.52 9.81
N ALA A 229 -17.70 5.28 11.11
CA ALA A 229 -17.79 3.93 11.68
C ALA A 229 -19.26 3.45 11.75
N VAL A 230 -19.45 2.16 12.01
CA VAL A 230 -20.77 1.54 12.21
C VAL A 230 -20.90 0.98 13.62
N PRO A 231 -22.13 0.77 14.15
CA PRO A 231 -22.30 0.13 15.45
C PRO A 231 -21.54 -1.20 15.52
N ASP A 232 -20.87 -1.46 16.65
CA ASP A 232 -20.09 -2.69 16.86
C ASP A 232 -20.98 -3.93 16.70
N PHE A 233 -20.42 -4.98 16.12
CA PHE A 233 -21.16 -6.21 15.83
C PHE A 233 -20.27 -7.44 15.94
N ASN A 234 -20.89 -8.58 16.25
CA ASN A 234 -20.25 -9.89 16.16
C ASN A 234 -20.52 -10.51 14.79
N VAL A 235 -19.60 -11.35 14.35
CA VAL A 235 -19.71 -12.14 13.13
C VAL A 235 -19.74 -13.62 13.51
N SER A 236 -20.81 -14.31 13.11
CA SER A 236 -20.86 -15.78 13.04
C SER A 236 -20.31 -16.20 11.70
N TRP A 237 -19.27 -17.02 11.69
CA TRP A 237 -18.65 -17.49 10.47
C TRP A 237 -18.45 -18.99 10.43
N SER A 238 -18.40 -19.52 9.21
CA SER A 238 -18.12 -20.92 8.93
C SER A 238 -17.17 -21.05 7.74
N GLN A 239 -16.38 -22.13 7.74
CA GLN A 239 -15.41 -22.45 6.72
C GLN A 239 -15.44 -23.94 6.40
N SER A 240 -15.59 -24.27 5.12
CA SER A 240 -15.75 -25.64 4.63
C SER A 240 -15.15 -25.87 3.26
N LEU A 241 -14.80 -27.12 2.95
CA LEU A 241 -14.26 -27.54 1.66
C LEU A 241 -15.38 -27.93 0.67
N HIS A 242 -15.32 -27.43 -0.56
CA HIS A 242 -16.27 -27.65 -1.66
C HIS A 242 -15.56 -28.11 -2.94
N THR A 243 -16.30 -28.71 -3.87
CA THR A 243 -15.78 -28.99 -5.22
C THR A 243 -15.75 -27.71 -6.05
N LEU A 244 -14.78 -27.56 -6.95
CA LEU A 244 -14.72 -26.40 -7.85
C LEU A 244 -16.00 -26.29 -8.69
N LYS A 245 -16.53 -27.43 -9.16
CA LYS A 245 -17.80 -27.46 -9.90
C LYS A 245 -18.96 -26.85 -9.10
N SER A 246 -19.08 -27.17 -7.81
CA SER A 246 -20.12 -26.58 -6.95
C SER A 246 -19.93 -25.07 -6.82
N VAL A 247 -18.69 -24.58 -6.75
CA VAL A 247 -18.39 -23.14 -6.68
C VAL A 247 -18.76 -22.44 -7.98
N THR A 248 -18.39 -22.99 -9.14
CA THR A 248 -18.73 -22.39 -10.43
C THR A 248 -20.22 -22.45 -10.74
N ASP A 249 -20.90 -23.55 -10.38
CA ASP A 249 -22.35 -23.70 -10.58
C ASP A 249 -23.17 -22.73 -9.72
N ASP A 250 -22.62 -22.30 -8.58
CA ASP A 250 -23.24 -21.38 -7.61
C ASP A 250 -22.77 -19.92 -7.78
N TRP A 251 -21.80 -19.67 -8.66
CA TRP A 251 -21.10 -18.38 -8.79
C TRP A 251 -22.04 -17.19 -8.98
N SER A 252 -22.98 -17.33 -9.93
CA SER A 252 -23.97 -16.28 -10.25
C SER A 252 -25.27 -16.42 -9.46
N LYS A 253 -25.32 -17.32 -8.46
CA LYS A 253 -26.49 -17.61 -7.65
C LYS A 253 -26.28 -17.10 -6.24
N THR A 254 -25.94 -17.98 -5.29
CA THR A 254 -25.95 -17.63 -3.86
C THR A 254 -24.57 -17.57 -3.24
N LEU A 255 -23.52 -17.98 -3.97
CA LEU A 255 -22.14 -18.02 -3.48
C LEU A 255 -21.75 -16.74 -2.74
N TRP A 256 -22.04 -15.58 -3.33
CA TRP A 256 -21.63 -14.26 -2.85
C TRP A 256 -22.70 -13.52 -2.04
N THR A 257 -23.97 -13.97 -2.08
CA THR A 257 -25.12 -13.23 -1.55
C THR A 257 -25.72 -13.87 -0.30
N ASP A 258 -25.46 -15.16 -0.05
CA ASP A 258 -25.95 -15.87 1.15
C ASP A 258 -25.41 -15.31 2.45
N ALA A 259 -24.22 -14.73 2.42
CA ALA A 259 -23.54 -14.14 3.56
C ALA A 259 -23.01 -12.74 3.21
N GLU A 260 -22.93 -11.86 4.21
CA GLU A 260 -22.43 -10.50 3.98
C GLU A 260 -20.94 -10.50 3.64
N PHE A 261 -20.17 -11.39 4.25
CA PHE A 261 -18.75 -11.55 4.01
C PHE A 261 -18.50 -12.95 3.44
N THR A 262 -17.80 -13.04 2.31
CA THR A 262 -17.52 -14.32 1.65
C THR A 262 -16.10 -14.31 1.09
N ARG A 263 -15.31 -15.36 1.34
CA ARG A 263 -13.98 -15.57 0.75
C ARG A 263 -13.90 -16.98 0.17
N VAL A 264 -13.20 -17.13 -0.94
CA VAL A 264 -12.98 -18.44 -1.56
C VAL A 264 -11.47 -18.63 -1.77
N TRP A 265 -10.91 -19.72 -1.24
CA TRP A 265 -9.55 -20.15 -1.54
C TRP A 265 -9.61 -21.32 -2.49
N TRP A 266 -9.30 -21.07 -3.77
CA TRP A 266 -9.30 -22.08 -4.81
C TRP A 266 -8.01 -22.90 -4.77
N LEU A 267 -8.14 -24.22 -4.82
CA LEU A 267 -7.06 -25.21 -4.79
C LEU A 267 -6.98 -25.89 -6.18
N PRO A 268 -6.10 -25.42 -7.08
CA PRO A 268 -6.14 -25.79 -8.50
C PRO A 268 -5.92 -27.28 -8.75
N TYR A 269 -4.91 -27.89 -8.12
CA TYR A 269 -4.60 -29.31 -8.33
C TYR A 269 -5.68 -30.25 -7.78
N LEU A 270 -6.42 -29.82 -6.76
CA LEU A 270 -7.46 -30.63 -6.13
C LEU A 270 -8.83 -30.47 -6.82
N LYS A 271 -8.99 -29.49 -7.72
CA LYS A 271 -10.29 -29.06 -8.27
C LYS A 271 -11.32 -28.82 -7.15
N ARG A 272 -10.88 -28.14 -6.10
CA ARG A 272 -11.67 -27.83 -4.89
C ARG A 272 -11.46 -26.38 -4.50
N ALA A 273 -12.31 -25.90 -3.59
CA ALA A 273 -12.11 -24.62 -2.95
C ALA A 273 -12.58 -24.66 -1.50
N VAL A 274 -11.93 -23.90 -0.64
CA VAL A 274 -12.41 -23.63 0.71
C VAL A 274 -13.24 -22.37 0.64
N ILE A 275 -14.47 -22.41 1.18
CA ILE A 275 -15.34 -21.25 1.26
C ILE A 275 -15.45 -20.84 2.72
N TRP A 276 -15.17 -19.57 3.00
CA TRP A 276 -15.47 -18.94 4.28
C TRP A 276 -16.64 -17.98 4.11
N ARG A 277 -17.60 -18.03 5.02
CA ARG A 277 -18.81 -17.19 5.03
C ARG A 277 -19.02 -16.61 6.42
N GLY A 278 -19.24 -15.30 6.50
CA GLY A 278 -19.51 -14.56 7.72
C GLY A 278 -20.81 -13.76 7.65
N LYS A 279 -21.62 -13.82 8.70
CA LYS A 279 -22.84 -13.02 8.87
C LYS A 279 -22.81 -12.31 10.22
N LYS A 280 -23.39 -11.11 10.28
CA LYS A 280 -23.61 -10.43 11.56
C LYS A 280 -24.49 -11.32 12.45
N SER A 281 -24.15 -11.45 13.72
CA SER A 281 -24.85 -12.34 14.64
C SER A 281 -24.90 -11.77 16.06
N THR A 282 -25.91 -12.19 16.81
CA THR A 282 -26.07 -11.96 18.25
C THR A 282 -25.88 -13.23 19.07
N ASP A 283 -25.44 -14.33 18.43
CA ASP A 283 -25.19 -15.60 19.09
C ASP A 283 -24.05 -15.47 20.11
N ALA A 284 -24.00 -16.42 21.04
CA ALA A 284 -22.94 -16.46 22.05
C ALA A 284 -21.55 -16.61 21.40
N LEU A 285 -20.61 -15.78 21.86
CA LEU A 285 -19.21 -15.84 21.44
C LEU A 285 -18.64 -17.23 21.70
N HIS A 286 -17.96 -17.79 20.71
CA HIS A 286 -17.15 -18.99 20.88
C HIS A 286 -15.97 -18.94 19.92
N SER A 287 -14.85 -19.50 20.37
CA SER A 287 -13.63 -19.58 19.58
C SER A 287 -13.74 -20.63 18.47
N PRO A 288 -12.96 -20.50 17.39
CA PRO A 288 -12.95 -21.50 16.34
C PRO A 288 -12.52 -22.87 16.84
N ASN A 289 -13.16 -23.91 16.31
CA ASN A 289 -12.70 -25.28 16.48
C ASN A 289 -11.32 -25.45 15.80
N THR A 290 -10.35 -25.99 16.52
CA THR A 290 -8.97 -26.15 16.01
C THR A 290 -8.70 -27.58 15.53
N THR A 291 -7.84 -27.71 14.53
CA THR A 291 -7.23 -29.00 14.16
C THR A 291 -5.80 -29.06 14.71
N PHE A 292 -5.31 -30.26 15.03
CA PHE A 292 -3.91 -30.44 15.49
C PHE A 292 -2.88 -29.93 14.46
N TYR A 293 -3.28 -29.86 13.19
CA TYR A 293 -2.44 -29.40 12.08
C TYR A 293 -2.46 -27.87 11.91
N GLY A 294 -3.44 -27.16 12.46
CA GLY A 294 -3.56 -25.69 12.34
C GLY A 294 -2.51 -24.88 13.11
N GLY A 295 -1.62 -25.53 13.88
CA GLY A 295 -0.61 -24.87 14.71
C GLY A 295 0.82 -24.94 14.16
N LYS A 296 1.80 -24.70 15.05
CA LYS A 296 3.25 -24.73 14.74
C LYS A 296 3.71 -25.99 14.01
N PHE A 297 3.13 -27.14 14.33
CA PHE A 297 3.47 -28.41 13.69
C PHE A 297 3.15 -28.38 12.19
N GLY A 298 1.92 -28.05 11.81
CA GLY A 298 1.54 -27.99 10.39
C GLY A 298 2.25 -26.86 9.65
N TYR A 299 2.56 -25.76 10.35
CA TYR A 299 3.42 -24.70 9.83
C TYR A 299 4.77 -25.26 9.36
N TYR A 300 5.54 -25.90 10.24
CA TYR A 300 6.86 -26.41 9.88
C TYR A 300 6.80 -27.56 8.87
N VAL A 301 5.78 -28.43 8.93
CA VAL A 301 5.62 -29.49 7.93
C VAL A 301 5.40 -28.89 6.54
N TYR A 302 4.50 -27.93 6.39
CA TYR A 302 4.26 -27.30 5.09
C TYR A 302 5.48 -26.51 4.60
N HIS A 303 6.10 -25.74 5.50
CA HIS A 303 7.27 -24.91 5.20
C HIS A 303 8.45 -25.75 4.67
N ASN A 304 8.73 -26.91 5.27
CA ASN A 304 9.76 -27.83 4.80
C ASN A 304 9.39 -28.49 3.46
N LEU A 305 8.13 -28.89 3.28
CA LEU A 305 7.68 -29.50 2.03
C LEU A 305 7.72 -28.52 0.85
N LEU A 306 7.38 -27.24 1.08
CA LEU A 306 7.55 -26.17 0.10
C LEU A 306 9.03 -25.90 -0.21
N TYR A 307 9.90 -25.94 0.80
CA TYR A 307 11.32 -25.79 0.56
C TYR A 307 11.87 -26.94 -0.30
N LEU A 308 11.44 -28.18 -0.03
CA LEU A 308 11.80 -29.34 -0.84
C LEU A 308 11.26 -29.23 -2.27
N SER A 309 10.04 -28.72 -2.43
CA SER A 309 9.43 -28.56 -3.75
C SER A 309 10.10 -27.49 -4.60
N ASN A 310 10.78 -26.50 -4.02
CA ASN A 310 11.63 -25.60 -4.79
C ASN A 310 12.76 -26.35 -5.54
N THR A 311 13.21 -27.50 -5.02
CA THR A 311 14.20 -28.37 -5.69
C THR A 311 13.56 -29.42 -6.59
N PHE A 312 12.40 -29.95 -6.18
CA PHE A 312 11.64 -30.96 -6.92
C PHE A 312 10.20 -30.50 -7.20
N PRO A 313 9.96 -29.53 -8.10
CA PRO A 313 8.64 -28.88 -8.22
C PRO A 313 7.48 -29.82 -8.53
N ARG A 314 7.75 -30.95 -9.20
CA ARG A 314 6.74 -31.97 -9.56
C ARG A 314 6.04 -32.62 -8.37
N ILE A 315 6.58 -32.50 -7.14
CA ILE A 315 5.91 -33.04 -5.94
C ILE A 315 4.77 -32.14 -5.45
N LEU A 316 4.66 -30.90 -5.95
CA LEU A 316 3.70 -29.91 -5.44
C LEU A 316 2.24 -30.37 -5.42
N PRO A 317 1.69 -31.02 -6.47
CA PRO A 317 0.31 -31.51 -6.41
C PRO A 317 0.05 -32.48 -5.25
N TRP A 318 1.04 -33.34 -4.95
CA TRP A 318 0.96 -34.25 -3.82
C TRP A 318 1.09 -33.51 -2.49
N VAL A 319 2.00 -32.53 -2.39
CA VAL A 319 2.16 -31.68 -1.20
C VAL A 319 0.85 -30.95 -0.91
N GLU A 320 0.25 -30.29 -1.89
CA GLU A 320 -1.04 -29.59 -1.70
C GLU A 320 -2.16 -30.53 -1.29
N TRP A 321 -2.28 -31.69 -1.93
CA TRP A 321 -3.26 -32.71 -1.56
C TRP A 321 -3.11 -33.13 -0.10
N PHE A 322 -1.88 -33.39 0.34
CA PHE A 322 -1.58 -33.79 1.71
C PHE A 322 -1.88 -32.66 2.70
N ILE A 323 -1.33 -31.47 2.47
CA ILE A 323 -1.45 -30.32 3.38
C ILE A 323 -2.90 -29.89 3.54
N PHE A 324 -3.61 -29.63 2.45
CA PHE A 324 -5.00 -29.18 2.50
C PHE A 324 -5.95 -30.29 2.92
N GLY A 325 -5.62 -31.55 2.62
CA GLY A 325 -6.35 -32.71 3.14
C GLY A 325 -6.25 -32.83 4.66
N MET A 326 -5.08 -32.55 5.25
CA MET A 326 -4.88 -32.55 6.70
C MET A 326 -5.55 -31.33 7.38
N GLN A 327 -5.56 -30.18 6.71
CA GLN A 327 -6.10 -28.93 7.27
C GLN A 327 -7.63 -28.85 7.18
N TYR A 328 -8.22 -29.23 6.03
CA TYR A 328 -9.64 -29.04 5.72
C TYR A 328 -10.40 -30.36 5.49
N GLY A 329 -9.70 -31.48 5.60
CA GLY A 329 -10.24 -32.81 5.34
C GLY A 329 -10.05 -33.27 3.89
N PHE A 330 -9.87 -34.58 3.70
CA PHE A 330 -9.63 -35.18 2.39
C PHE A 330 -10.89 -35.26 1.50
N LYS A 331 -12.07 -34.95 2.02
CA LYS A 331 -13.34 -34.97 1.29
C LYS A 331 -14.16 -33.70 1.60
N PRO A 332 -14.82 -33.08 0.61
CA PRO A 332 -15.77 -32.00 0.86
C PRO A 332 -16.78 -32.36 1.96
N GLY A 333 -17.06 -31.41 2.85
CA GLY A 333 -17.98 -31.59 3.98
C GLY A 333 -17.48 -32.43 5.16
N SER A 334 -16.26 -32.99 5.13
CA SER A 334 -15.75 -33.80 6.25
C SER A 334 -15.37 -32.99 7.49
N PHE A 335 -15.09 -31.69 7.33
CA PHE A 335 -14.73 -30.78 8.40
C PHE A 335 -15.32 -29.40 8.12
N VAL A 336 -15.87 -28.79 9.16
CA VAL A 336 -16.36 -27.41 9.15
C VAL A 336 -15.78 -26.71 10.37
N MET A 337 -15.04 -25.62 10.12
CA MET A 337 -14.58 -24.73 11.17
C MET A 337 -15.59 -23.59 11.30
N SER A 338 -15.97 -23.22 12.52
CA SER A 338 -16.90 -22.12 12.77
C SER A 338 -16.53 -21.40 14.05
N ALA A 339 -16.87 -20.12 14.13
CA ALA A 339 -16.76 -19.34 15.35
C ALA A 339 -17.80 -18.21 15.36
N VAL A 340 -18.01 -17.63 16.55
CA VAL A 340 -18.71 -16.34 16.70
C VAL A 340 -17.78 -15.41 17.46
N GLN A 341 -17.33 -14.36 16.78
CA GLN A 341 -16.29 -13.45 17.28
C GLN A 341 -16.69 -11.99 17.00
N PRO A 342 -16.17 -11.01 17.75
CA PRO A 342 -16.28 -9.61 17.36
C PRO A 342 -15.78 -9.38 15.92
N ALA A 343 -16.40 -8.49 15.15
CA ALA A 343 -16.06 -8.26 13.73
C ALA A 343 -14.56 -7.95 13.53
N ARG A 344 -13.99 -7.14 14.43
CA ARG A 344 -12.56 -6.79 14.48
C ARG A 344 -11.61 -7.97 14.70
N GLN A 345 -12.12 -9.17 14.98
CA GLN A 345 -11.34 -10.40 15.09
C GLN A 345 -11.77 -11.41 14.02
N GLY A 346 -13.07 -11.66 13.90
CA GLY A 346 -13.61 -12.69 12.99
C GLY A 346 -13.42 -12.39 11.50
N LEU A 347 -13.16 -11.14 11.12
CA LEU A 347 -12.86 -10.77 9.73
C LEU A 347 -11.38 -10.91 9.37
N LEU A 348 -10.48 -11.06 10.35
CA LEU A 348 -9.04 -11.09 10.11
C LEU A 348 -8.59 -12.52 9.75
N MET A 349 -7.40 -12.64 9.17
CA MET A 349 -6.79 -13.92 8.82
C MET A 349 -5.32 -13.95 9.20
N ASP A 350 -4.84 -15.13 9.55
CA ASP A 350 -3.43 -15.35 9.82
C ASP A 350 -2.63 -15.33 8.51
N CYS A 351 -1.66 -14.41 8.41
CA CYS A 351 -0.65 -14.43 7.35
C CYS A 351 0.54 -15.26 7.82
N LEU A 352 0.50 -16.55 7.52
CA LEU A 352 1.43 -17.52 8.11
C LEU A 352 2.84 -17.48 7.51
N TYR A 353 3.02 -17.16 6.23
CA TYR A 353 4.32 -17.28 5.55
C TYR A 353 4.72 -15.97 4.87
N SER A 354 6.03 -15.69 4.84
CA SER A 354 6.58 -14.73 3.87
C SER A 354 6.14 -15.13 2.47
N GLN A 355 5.66 -14.16 1.68
CA GLN A 355 5.00 -14.46 0.42
C GLN A 355 5.09 -13.29 -0.57
N PHE A 356 5.18 -13.62 -1.85
CA PHE A 356 4.78 -12.70 -2.92
C PHE A 356 3.26 -12.72 -3.05
N VAL A 357 2.68 -11.57 -3.40
CA VAL A 357 1.24 -11.46 -3.64
C VAL A 357 1.06 -10.64 -4.89
N ASN A 358 0.45 -11.24 -5.91
CA ASN A 358 -0.02 -10.56 -7.11
C ASN A 358 -1.54 -10.64 -7.12
N GLU A 359 -2.24 -9.53 -7.33
CA GLU A 359 -3.70 -9.50 -7.24
C GLU A 359 -4.27 -8.51 -8.22
N TRP A 360 -5.36 -8.89 -8.87
CA TRP A 360 -6.02 -8.09 -9.89
C TRP A 360 -7.53 -8.08 -9.69
N ALA A 361 -8.12 -6.91 -9.96
CA ALA A 361 -9.54 -6.67 -10.02
C ALA A 361 -10.08 -7.05 -11.41
N LEU A 362 -11.18 -7.79 -11.44
CA LEU A 362 -11.93 -8.17 -12.63
C LEU A 362 -13.43 -7.95 -12.38
N PRO A 363 -14.24 -7.73 -13.43
CA PRO A 363 -15.68 -7.85 -13.32
C PRO A 363 -16.06 -9.24 -12.76
N LEU A 364 -16.94 -9.30 -11.75
CA LEU A 364 -17.28 -10.56 -11.05
C LEU A 364 -17.83 -11.63 -12.00
N SER A 365 -18.52 -11.21 -13.06
CA SER A 365 -19.05 -12.10 -14.09
C SER A 365 -17.97 -12.93 -14.80
N LYS A 366 -16.74 -12.41 -14.89
CA LYS A 366 -15.61 -13.08 -15.57
C LYS A 366 -14.89 -14.13 -14.71
N GLY A 367 -15.27 -14.25 -13.44
CA GLY A 367 -14.59 -15.14 -12.49
C GLY A 367 -14.51 -16.62 -12.90
N PRO A 368 -15.61 -17.28 -13.33
CA PRO A 368 -15.56 -18.68 -13.73
C PRO A 368 -14.58 -18.93 -14.88
N GLU A 369 -14.55 -18.05 -15.89
CA GLU A 369 -13.60 -18.13 -17.00
C GLU A 369 -12.15 -17.94 -16.52
N ALA A 370 -11.91 -16.98 -15.62
CA ALA A 370 -10.57 -16.75 -15.07
C ALA A 370 -10.03 -17.99 -14.34
N LEU A 371 -10.87 -18.63 -13.51
CA LEU A 371 -10.51 -19.86 -12.80
C LEU A 371 -10.30 -21.03 -13.77
N GLU A 372 -11.11 -21.14 -14.82
CA GLU A 372 -10.96 -22.17 -15.84
C GLU A 372 -9.64 -22.03 -16.61
N ARG A 373 -9.36 -20.84 -17.15
CA ARG A 373 -8.16 -20.57 -17.96
C ARG A 373 -6.89 -20.70 -17.14
N LEU A 374 -6.86 -20.10 -15.96
CA LEU A 374 -5.72 -20.22 -15.03
C LEU A 374 -5.55 -21.67 -14.58
N GLY A 375 -6.66 -22.38 -14.36
CA GLY A 375 -6.67 -23.79 -13.94
C GLY A 375 -6.10 -24.70 -15.02
N ALA A 376 -6.48 -24.49 -16.28
CA ALA A 376 -5.92 -25.19 -17.42
C ALA A 376 -4.40 -24.97 -17.50
N TRP A 377 -3.94 -23.72 -17.35
CA TRP A 377 -2.52 -23.40 -17.38
C TRP A 377 -1.72 -24.07 -16.25
N ILE A 378 -2.19 -23.99 -15.01
CA ILE A 378 -1.55 -24.62 -13.84
C ILE A 378 -1.50 -26.15 -13.98
N ASN A 379 -2.47 -26.75 -14.68
CA ASN A 379 -2.54 -28.20 -14.93
C ASN A 379 -1.90 -28.62 -16.27
N HIS A 380 -1.09 -27.77 -16.88
CA HIS A 380 -0.36 -28.05 -18.12
C HIS A 380 -1.20 -28.27 -19.37
N ASP A 381 -2.41 -27.71 -19.40
CA ASP A 381 -3.26 -27.63 -20.59
C ASP A 381 -3.13 -26.24 -21.23
N ASP A 382 -1.98 -26.02 -21.87
CA ASP A 382 -1.66 -24.76 -22.55
C ASP A 382 -2.71 -24.44 -23.64
N ALA A 383 -3.28 -25.46 -24.30
CA ALA A 383 -4.27 -25.30 -25.37
C ALA A 383 -5.58 -24.69 -24.85
N SER A 384 -6.13 -25.22 -23.75
CA SER A 384 -7.38 -24.70 -23.18
C SER A 384 -7.19 -23.38 -22.44
N SER A 385 -5.99 -23.11 -21.91
CA SER A 385 -5.71 -21.91 -21.10
C SER A 385 -5.86 -20.59 -21.87
N ARG A 386 -5.55 -20.59 -23.17
CA ARG A 386 -5.43 -19.37 -23.99
C ARG A 386 -4.47 -18.34 -23.38
N ILE A 387 -3.36 -18.81 -22.78
CA ILE A 387 -2.26 -17.97 -22.28
C ILE A 387 -1.03 -18.26 -23.15
N PRO A 388 -0.43 -17.27 -23.84
CA PRO A 388 0.67 -17.45 -24.78
C PRO A 388 2.04 -17.59 -24.07
N ILE A 389 2.05 -18.18 -22.88
CA ILE A 389 3.23 -18.42 -22.07
C ILE A 389 3.14 -19.89 -21.68
N SER A 390 4.13 -20.70 -22.05
CA SER A 390 4.04 -22.14 -21.77
C SER A 390 4.13 -22.42 -20.27
N SER A 391 3.27 -23.33 -19.79
CA SER A 391 3.34 -23.87 -18.42
C SER A 391 4.39 -24.96 -18.25
N LYS A 392 5.09 -25.37 -19.33
CA LYS A 392 5.99 -26.53 -19.32
C LYS A 392 7.06 -26.40 -18.23
N GLY A 393 7.05 -27.34 -17.29
CA GLY A 393 8.02 -27.40 -16.20
C GLY A 393 7.73 -26.45 -15.03
N VAL A 394 6.64 -25.70 -15.08
CA VAL A 394 6.23 -24.76 -14.03
C VAL A 394 5.24 -25.44 -13.09
N TRP A 395 5.55 -25.46 -11.79
CA TRP A 395 4.64 -25.97 -10.77
C TRP A 395 4.43 -24.88 -9.73
N VAL A 396 3.18 -24.65 -9.35
CA VAL A 396 2.75 -23.50 -8.54
C VAL A 396 2.11 -24.04 -7.28
N HIS A 397 2.59 -23.62 -6.12
CA HIS A 397 1.92 -23.85 -4.84
C HIS A 397 1.12 -22.62 -4.46
N CYS A 398 -0.15 -22.79 -4.13
CA CYS A 398 -0.93 -21.91 -3.26
C CYS A 398 -2.42 -22.25 -3.33
N PRO A 399 -3.20 -21.78 -2.34
CA PRO A 399 -4.53 -21.32 -2.68
C PRO A 399 -4.45 -20.03 -3.50
N VAL A 400 -5.22 -19.96 -4.59
CA VAL A 400 -5.57 -18.69 -5.22
C VAL A 400 -6.75 -18.12 -4.45
N GLU A 401 -6.58 -16.95 -3.83
CA GLU A 401 -7.65 -16.31 -3.06
C GLU A 401 -8.56 -15.52 -4.01
N VAL A 402 -9.86 -15.65 -3.80
CA VAL A 402 -10.93 -15.08 -4.60
C VAL A 402 -11.79 -14.27 -3.63
N ARG A 403 -11.77 -12.95 -3.78
CA ARG A 403 -12.48 -12.00 -2.94
C ARG A 403 -13.41 -11.14 -3.78
N VAL A 404 -14.41 -10.53 -3.16
CA VAL A 404 -15.35 -9.65 -3.87
C VAL A 404 -15.50 -8.31 -3.20
N THR A 405 -15.74 -7.28 -3.99
CA THR A 405 -16.12 -5.96 -3.50
C THR A 405 -17.20 -5.37 -4.39
N ASN A 406 -17.93 -4.39 -3.89
CA ASN A 406 -18.92 -3.70 -4.72
C ASN A 406 -18.85 -2.18 -4.51
N THR A 407 -18.40 -1.51 -5.56
CA THR A 407 -18.34 -0.05 -5.67
C THR A 407 -19.34 0.51 -6.67
N SER A 408 -19.99 -0.33 -7.50
CA SER A 408 -20.99 0.14 -8.47
C SER A 408 -22.26 0.65 -7.78
N ALA A 409 -22.53 0.16 -6.57
CA ALA A 409 -23.60 0.66 -5.69
C ALA A 409 -23.13 1.72 -4.67
N ASN A 410 -22.03 2.44 -4.94
CA ASN A 410 -21.45 3.38 -3.98
C ASN A 410 -22.42 4.51 -3.60
N LYS A 411 -22.78 4.58 -2.33
CA LYS A 411 -23.74 5.55 -1.78
C LYS A 411 -23.16 6.95 -1.58
N SER A 412 -21.84 7.10 -1.48
CA SER A 412 -21.22 8.41 -1.26
C SER A 412 -21.17 9.28 -2.52
N GLY A 413 -21.37 8.68 -3.71
CA GLY A 413 -21.20 9.34 -5.00
C GLY A 413 -19.74 9.65 -5.38
N VAL A 414 -18.83 9.67 -4.41
CA VAL A 414 -17.40 9.95 -4.63
C VAL A 414 -16.63 8.66 -4.86
N ARG A 415 -15.93 8.60 -5.99
CA ARG A 415 -15.09 7.47 -6.38
C ARG A 415 -13.64 7.93 -6.59
N PRO A 416 -12.64 7.24 -6.02
CA PRO A 416 -11.23 7.56 -6.27
C PRO A 416 -10.91 7.44 -7.76
N PHE A 417 -10.06 8.32 -8.29
CA PHE A 417 -9.65 8.26 -9.70
C PHE A 417 -8.96 6.93 -10.04
N LEU A 418 -8.08 6.46 -9.16
CA LEU A 418 -7.33 5.23 -9.35
C LEU A 418 -8.05 3.98 -8.82
N ASP A 419 -9.37 4.02 -8.60
CA ASP A 419 -10.15 2.87 -8.13
C ASP A 419 -10.10 1.70 -9.15
N PRO A 420 -9.46 0.56 -8.81
CA PRO A 420 -9.27 -0.56 -9.73
C PRO A 420 -10.55 -1.38 -9.95
N THR A 421 -11.64 -1.12 -9.22
CA THR A 421 -12.85 -1.91 -9.36
C THR A 421 -13.61 -1.60 -10.65
N ASP A 422 -14.58 -2.45 -10.96
CA ASP A 422 -15.55 -2.21 -12.02
C ASP A 422 -16.56 -1.11 -11.63
N LYS A 423 -17.02 -0.35 -12.62
CA LYS A 423 -17.98 0.76 -12.42
C LYS A 423 -19.43 0.28 -12.49
N ASP A 424 -19.69 -0.79 -13.24
CA ASP A 424 -21.02 -1.21 -13.65
C ASP A 424 -21.50 -2.45 -12.90
N GLU A 425 -20.58 -3.31 -12.46
CA GLU A 425 -20.90 -4.52 -11.68
C GLU A 425 -19.98 -4.75 -10.48
N PRO A 426 -20.32 -5.69 -9.57
CA PRO A 426 -19.40 -6.07 -8.50
C PRO A 426 -18.08 -6.60 -9.06
N THR A 427 -17.01 -6.43 -8.28
CA THR A 427 -15.66 -6.75 -8.68
C THR A 427 -15.15 -7.98 -7.94
N LEU A 428 -14.57 -8.90 -8.69
CA LEU A 428 -13.73 -9.98 -8.22
C LEU A 428 -12.30 -9.48 -8.05
N TYR A 429 -11.66 -9.78 -6.92
CA TYR A 429 -10.20 -9.76 -6.80
C TYR A 429 -9.67 -11.18 -6.81
N LEU A 430 -8.78 -11.47 -7.77
CA LEU A 430 -8.10 -12.74 -7.90
C LEU A 430 -6.66 -12.59 -7.44
N ASN A 431 -6.26 -13.37 -6.44
CA ASN A 431 -4.99 -13.23 -5.76
C ASN A 431 -4.11 -14.47 -5.96
N ALA A 432 -3.02 -14.28 -6.70
CA ALA A 432 -1.96 -15.25 -6.92
C ALA A 432 -0.84 -15.08 -5.88
N THR A 433 -0.98 -15.76 -4.75
CA THR A 433 0.05 -15.80 -3.69
C THR A 433 1.13 -16.83 -4.01
N LEU A 434 2.38 -16.55 -3.68
CA LEU A 434 3.50 -17.48 -3.73
C LEU A 434 4.30 -17.44 -2.42
N TYR A 435 4.26 -18.51 -1.64
CA TYR A 435 5.02 -18.59 -0.38
C TYR A 435 6.54 -18.68 -0.63
N ARG A 436 7.31 -18.05 0.25
CA ARG A 436 8.78 -17.98 0.24
C ARG A 436 9.35 -18.78 1.42
N PRO A 437 9.42 -20.12 1.32
CA PRO A 437 9.91 -20.94 2.43
C PRO A 437 11.36 -20.57 2.76
N TYR A 438 11.57 -20.12 4.01
CA TYR A 438 12.86 -19.67 4.54
C TYR A 438 13.41 -18.45 3.79
N GLY A 439 12.50 -17.60 3.29
CA GLY A 439 12.84 -16.41 2.51
C GLY A 439 13.40 -16.74 1.13
N ARG A 440 13.20 -17.96 0.62
CA ARG A 440 13.67 -18.37 -0.70
C ARG A 440 12.58 -18.18 -1.74
N ASP A 441 12.94 -17.55 -2.84
CA ASP A 441 12.00 -17.31 -3.93
C ASP A 441 11.69 -18.62 -4.66
N PRO A 442 10.41 -18.90 -4.95
CA PRO A 442 10.08 -20.13 -5.66
C PRO A 442 10.48 -20.03 -7.14
N PRO A 443 10.97 -21.13 -7.75
CA PRO A 443 11.50 -21.13 -9.11
C PRO A 443 10.44 -20.80 -10.17
N CYS A 444 9.16 -20.95 -9.86
CA CYS A 444 8.05 -20.65 -10.76
C CYS A 444 7.68 -19.16 -10.83
N HIS A 445 8.20 -18.32 -9.91
CA HIS A 445 7.75 -16.93 -9.69
C HIS A 445 7.59 -16.12 -10.99
N GLU A 446 8.66 -16.01 -11.77
CA GLU A 446 8.68 -15.18 -12.99
C GLU A 446 7.66 -15.66 -14.03
N THR A 447 7.68 -16.97 -14.33
CA THR A 447 6.83 -17.53 -15.40
C THR A 447 5.36 -17.53 -14.99
N TYR A 448 5.07 -17.82 -13.71
CA TYR A 448 3.71 -17.80 -13.19
C TYR A 448 3.12 -16.39 -13.20
N TYR A 449 3.84 -15.38 -12.69
CA TYR A 449 3.33 -14.02 -12.67
C TYR A 449 3.21 -13.41 -14.06
N ARG A 450 4.10 -13.75 -15.00
CA ARG A 450 3.93 -13.34 -16.39
C ARG A 450 2.66 -13.94 -17.02
N ALA A 451 2.38 -15.22 -16.76
CA ALA A 451 1.17 -15.90 -17.24
C ALA A 451 -0.11 -15.36 -16.58
N PHE A 452 -0.07 -15.16 -15.27
CA PHE A 452 -1.16 -14.62 -14.48
C PHE A 452 -1.51 -13.19 -14.92
N GLU A 453 -0.53 -12.28 -14.97
CA GLU A 453 -0.78 -10.89 -15.38
C GLU A 453 -1.23 -10.79 -16.83
N TYR A 454 -0.71 -11.64 -17.74
CA TYR A 454 -1.25 -11.72 -19.11
C TYR A 454 -2.74 -12.04 -19.09
N LEU A 455 -3.16 -13.08 -18.36
CA LEU A 455 -4.56 -13.46 -18.26
C LEU A 455 -5.41 -12.31 -17.71
N MET A 456 -4.94 -11.65 -16.66
CA MET A 456 -5.67 -10.53 -16.05
C MET A 456 -5.85 -9.37 -17.03
N ARG A 457 -4.81 -9.00 -17.79
CA ARG A 457 -4.89 -7.97 -18.83
C ARG A 457 -5.81 -8.35 -19.99
N ASP A 458 -5.68 -9.59 -20.49
CA ASP A 458 -6.53 -10.11 -21.57
C ASP A 458 -8.02 -10.11 -21.17
N MET A 459 -8.31 -10.28 -19.88
CA MET A 459 -9.66 -10.21 -19.32
C MET A 459 -10.08 -8.79 -18.94
N GLY A 460 -9.29 -7.75 -19.26
CA GLY A 460 -9.59 -6.35 -18.98
C GLY A 460 -9.54 -5.98 -17.49
N GLY A 461 -8.74 -6.71 -16.71
CA GLY A 461 -8.54 -6.45 -15.29
C GLY A 461 -7.57 -5.33 -14.99
N LYS A 462 -7.53 -4.93 -13.72
CA LYS A 462 -6.62 -3.88 -13.20
C LYS A 462 -5.84 -4.40 -11.99
N PRO A 463 -4.55 -4.08 -11.84
CA PRO A 463 -3.77 -4.55 -10.71
C PRO A 463 -4.24 -3.90 -9.40
N HIS A 464 -4.16 -4.63 -8.30
CA HIS A 464 -4.30 -4.06 -6.96
C HIS A 464 -2.99 -3.34 -6.58
N TRP A 465 -3.06 -2.04 -6.31
CA TRP A 465 -1.89 -1.18 -6.11
C TRP A 465 -0.93 -1.58 -4.98
N ALA A 466 -1.44 -2.12 -3.87
CA ALA A 466 -0.58 -2.65 -2.80
C ALA A 466 0.22 -3.90 -3.19
N LYS A 467 -0.15 -4.61 -4.27
CA LYS A 467 0.40 -5.93 -4.58
C LYS A 467 1.53 -5.85 -5.59
N ASN A 468 2.24 -6.96 -5.78
CA ASN A 468 3.27 -7.08 -6.79
C ASN A 468 2.62 -7.20 -8.18
N PHE A 469 3.08 -6.40 -9.13
CA PHE A 469 2.89 -6.61 -10.55
C PHE A 469 4.10 -6.02 -11.27
N ALA A 470 4.55 -6.65 -12.36
CA ALA A 470 5.82 -6.30 -12.99
C ALA A 470 5.80 -6.32 -14.52
N TYR A 471 4.79 -6.93 -15.14
CA TYR A 471 4.72 -7.13 -16.59
C TYR A 471 3.66 -6.26 -17.24
N THR A 472 3.41 -5.08 -16.67
CA THR A 472 2.45 -4.09 -17.16
C THR A 472 3.14 -2.74 -17.25
N THR A 473 3.06 -2.11 -18.41
CA THR A 473 3.69 -0.82 -18.70
C THR A 473 2.85 0.35 -18.18
N SER A 474 3.48 1.50 -17.94
CA SER A 474 2.77 2.72 -17.55
C SER A 474 1.73 3.17 -18.59
N GLY A 475 1.97 2.92 -19.88
CA GLY A 475 1.00 3.17 -20.95
C GLY A 475 -0.25 2.30 -20.83
N GLU A 476 -0.08 0.98 -20.63
CA GLU A 476 -1.21 0.07 -20.39
C GLU A 476 -2.00 0.46 -19.12
N ILE A 477 -1.31 0.85 -18.04
CA ILE A 477 -1.96 1.40 -16.85
C ILE A 477 -2.74 2.67 -17.18
N GLY A 478 -2.19 3.56 -17.99
CA GLY A 478 -2.90 4.74 -18.49
C GLY A 478 -4.20 4.38 -19.21
N ASP A 479 -4.14 3.42 -20.13
CA ASP A 479 -5.29 2.95 -20.91
C ASP A 479 -6.37 2.31 -20.03
N MET A 480 -5.98 1.58 -18.98
CA MET A 480 -6.93 0.95 -18.03
C MET A 480 -7.82 1.97 -17.29
N TYR A 481 -7.31 3.18 -17.06
CA TYR A 481 -7.99 4.22 -16.27
C TYR A 481 -8.52 5.38 -17.13
N GLY A 482 -7.97 5.59 -18.33
CA GLY A 482 -8.45 6.58 -19.29
C GLY A 482 -8.51 7.99 -18.70
N ALA A 483 -9.69 8.62 -18.77
CA ALA A 483 -9.91 9.98 -18.27
C ALA A 483 -9.60 10.12 -16.77
N ASP A 484 -9.90 9.11 -15.94
CA ASP A 484 -9.61 9.17 -14.51
C ASP A 484 -8.09 9.23 -14.25
N MET A 485 -7.26 8.61 -15.11
CA MET A 485 -5.80 8.75 -15.00
C MET A 485 -5.35 10.18 -15.32
N ALA A 486 -5.91 10.79 -16.36
CA ALA A 486 -5.57 12.15 -16.75
C ALA A 486 -5.92 13.15 -15.63
N ASP A 487 -7.11 13.01 -15.02
CA ASP A 487 -7.56 13.85 -13.91
C ASP A 487 -6.70 13.63 -12.66
N PHE A 488 -6.34 12.38 -12.33
CA PHE A 488 -5.43 12.09 -11.23
C PHE A 488 -4.05 12.76 -11.43
N LEU A 489 -3.47 12.61 -12.63
CA LEU A 489 -2.14 13.15 -12.92
C LEU A 489 -2.13 14.68 -12.85
N LYS A 490 -3.21 15.33 -13.30
CA LYS A 490 -3.39 16.79 -13.15
C LYS A 490 -3.35 17.22 -11.69
N VAL A 491 -4.17 16.61 -10.84
CA VAL A 491 -4.20 16.93 -9.39
C VAL A 491 -2.86 16.66 -8.73
N ARG A 492 -2.18 15.59 -9.14
CA ARG A 492 -0.84 15.25 -8.67
C ARG A 492 0.18 16.32 -9.07
N ASP A 493 0.19 16.75 -10.32
CA ASP A 493 1.11 17.78 -10.83
C ASP A 493 0.88 19.13 -10.13
N GLU A 494 -0.38 19.46 -9.80
CA GLU A 494 -0.72 20.65 -9.02
C GLU A 494 -0.29 20.54 -7.55
N SER A 495 -0.35 19.35 -6.95
CA SER A 495 0.02 19.09 -5.55
C SER A 495 1.54 19.02 -5.32
N ASP A 496 2.28 18.50 -6.30
CA ASP A 496 3.72 18.26 -6.24
C ASP A 496 4.40 18.48 -7.62
N PRO A 497 4.55 19.75 -8.05
CA PRO A 497 5.06 20.08 -9.38
C PRO A 497 6.49 19.59 -9.66
N GLU A 498 7.33 19.49 -8.61
CA GLU A 498 8.74 19.09 -8.74
C GLU A 498 8.96 17.58 -8.54
N GLY A 499 7.91 16.84 -8.16
CA GLY A 499 7.97 15.41 -7.91
C GLY A 499 8.71 15.03 -6.63
N MET A 500 8.60 15.83 -5.56
CA MET A 500 9.15 15.54 -4.23
C MET A 500 8.71 14.18 -3.69
N PHE A 501 7.50 13.72 -3.99
CA PHE A 501 6.94 12.46 -3.52
C PHE A 501 7.09 11.32 -4.55
N LEU A 502 7.57 11.61 -5.75
CA LEU A 502 7.71 10.65 -6.84
C LEU A 502 9.02 9.88 -6.75
N GLY A 503 8.95 8.55 -6.89
CA GLY A 503 10.10 7.66 -6.93
C GLY A 503 10.01 6.69 -8.10
N GLU A 504 10.98 5.79 -8.23
CA GLU A 504 11.08 4.91 -9.40
C GLU A 504 9.82 4.08 -9.63
N TRP A 505 9.18 3.59 -8.56
CA TRP A 505 7.94 2.83 -8.69
C TRP A 505 6.86 3.64 -9.42
N HIS A 506 6.72 4.93 -9.09
CA HIS A 506 5.76 5.83 -9.75
C HIS A 506 6.15 6.04 -11.21
N ARG A 507 7.44 6.27 -11.48
CA ARG A 507 8.00 6.46 -12.81
C ARG A 507 7.68 5.30 -13.76
N ARG A 508 7.88 4.07 -13.27
CA ARG A 508 7.64 2.83 -14.03
C ARG A 508 6.15 2.53 -14.20
N THR A 509 5.32 2.92 -13.24
CA THR A 509 3.93 2.46 -13.14
C THR A 509 2.92 3.46 -13.69
N LEU A 510 3.14 4.76 -13.48
CA LEU A 510 2.22 5.82 -13.90
C LEU A 510 2.71 6.47 -15.19
N PRO A 511 1.83 6.87 -16.12
CA PRO A 511 2.22 7.55 -17.34
C PRO A 511 2.54 9.02 -17.06
N LEU A 512 3.62 9.25 -16.31
CA LEU A 512 4.08 10.58 -15.92
C LEU A 512 4.58 11.37 -17.14
N ASN A 513 4.16 12.63 -17.27
CA ASN A 513 4.66 13.53 -18.30
C ASN A 513 6.06 14.05 -17.92
N GLU A 514 7.10 13.25 -18.18
CA GLU A 514 8.50 13.61 -17.89
C GLU A 514 9.07 14.69 -18.83
N ILE A 515 8.34 15.08 -19.87
CA ILE A 515 8.80 16.01 -20.90
C ILE A 515 8.60 17.45 -20.44
N GLY A 516 9.69 18.04 -19.98
CA GLY A 516 9.92 19.47 -20.13
C GLY A 516 9.84 19.85 -21.60
N VAL A 517 8.93 20.78 -21.90
CA VAL A 517 8.90 21.60 -23.11
C VAL A 517 10.33 21.90 -23.55
N LYS A 518 10.65 21.63 -24.82
CA LYS A 518 11.91 22.05 -25.46
C LYS A 518 12.33 23.45 -24.97
N GLY A 519 13.31 23.52 -24.07
CA GLY A 519 13.96 24.77 -23.65
C GLY A 519 13.61 25.36 -22.27
N GLY A 520 12.88 24.69 -21.37
CA GLY A 520 12.65 25.20 -20.00
C GLY A 520 13.04 24.22 -18.90
N LYS A 521 13.52 24.73 -17.75
CA LYS A 521 13.69 23.99 -16.47
C LYS A 521 12.33 23.48 -15.95
N GLY A 522 11.72 22.51 -16.62
CA GLY A 522 10.43 21.91 -16.26
C GLY A 522 10.52 20.39 -16.32
N GLY A 523 10.22 19.72 -15.21
CA GLY A 523 10.29 18.26 -15.05
C GLY A 523 10.33 17.89 -13.57
N PHE A 524 10.04 16.62 -13.25
CA PHE A 524 10.08 16.07 -11.88
C PHE A 524 11.52 15.98 -11.34
N SER A 525 12.13 17.14 -11.12
CA SER A 525 13.55 17.31 -10.78
C SER A 525 13.94 16.77 -9.41
N LEU A 526 12.96 16.49 -8.54
CA LEU A 526 13.16 15.83 -7.25
C LEU A 526 12.84 14.32 -7.29
N MET A 527 12.36 13.81 -8.43
CA MET A 527 12.05 12.39 -8.57
C MET A 527 13.31 11.54 -8.40
N GLU A 528 13.13 10.38 -7.78
CA GLU A 528 14.17 9.38 -7.62
C GLU A 528 14.05 8.28 -8.67
N GLU A 529 15.17 7.84 -9.22
CA GLU A 529 15.28 6.69 -10.11
C GLU A 529 16.06 5.54 -9.43
N GLU A 530 15.78 4.31 -9.85
CA GLU A 530 16.55 3.15 -9.40
C GLU A 530 17.92 3.12 -10.09
N VAL A 531 18.96 2.87 -9.29
CA VAL A 531 20.31 2.61 -9.79
C VAL A 531 20.53 1.11 -9.95
N LYS A 532 20.16 0.33 -8.91
CA LYS A 532 20.32 -1.12 -8.93
C LYS A 532 19.49 -1.82 -7.85
N ARG A 533 19.25 -3.11 -8.08
CA ARG A 533 18.82 -4.08 -7.08
C ARG A 533 19.87 -5.17 -6.89
N SER A 534 20.13 -5.55 -5.65
CA SER A 534 21.18 -6.52 -5.32
C SER A 534 20.81 -7.42 -4.14
N LYS A 535 21.13 -8.71 -4.24
CA LYS A 535 21.12 -9.63 -3.09
C LYS A 535 22.31 -9.41 -2.14
N LYS A 536 23.39 -8.79 -2.63
CA LYS A 536 24.56 -8.42 -1.83
C LYS A 536 24.26 -7.15 -1.03
N GLY A 537 24.75 -7.09 0.21
CA GLY A 537 24.66 -5.90 1.07
C GLY A 537 23.66 -5.99 2.22
N LEU A 538 22.92 -7.10 2.36
CA LEU A 538 22.03 -7.36 3.50
C LEU A 538 22.69 -8.17 4.61
N GLY A 539 23.70 -8.99 4.30
CA GLY A 539 24.33 -9.92 5.24
C GLY A 539 23.66 -11.30 5.26
N TRP A 540 23.95 -12.11 6.26
CA TRP A 540 23.33 -13.44 6.44
C TRP A 540 21.95 -13.31 7.10
N GLY A 541 20.98 -14.14 6.67
CA GLY A 541 19.67 -14.29 7.33
C GLY A 541 18.47 -13.63 6.62
N TYR A 542 18.67 -12.92 5.52
CA TYR A 542 17.61 -12.20 4.79
C TYR A 542 17.10 -12.92 3.52
N GLY A 543 17.41 -14.21 3.39
CA GLY A 543 16.96 -15.03 2.26
C GLY A 543 17.36 -14.46 0.89
N ASP A 544 16.42 -14.46 -0.05
CA ASP A 544 16.58 -13.95 -1.42
C ASP A 544 16.13 -12.49 -1.58
N GLY A 545 15.87 -11.77 -0.48
CA GLY A 545 15.47 -10.36 -0.52
C GLY A 545 16.44 -9.45 -1.29
N LEU A 546 15.89 -8.40 -1.89
CA LEU A 546 16.64 -7.47 -2.74
C LEU A 546 16.83 -6.13 -2.04
N LEU A 547 18.09 -5.71 -1.91
CA LEU A 547 18.42 -4.33 -1.56
C LEU A 547 18.24 -3.45 -2.79
N TRP A 548 17.34 -2.49 -2.68
CA TRP A 548 17.05 -1.44 -3.64
C TRP A 548 17.89 -0.20 -3.31
N GLU A 549 18.53 0.36 -4.34
CA GLU A 549 19.33 1.59 -4.26
C GLU A 549 18.90 2.55 -5.37
N GLY A 550 18.59 3.78 -4.97
CA GLY A 550 18.15 4.85 -5.86
C GLY A 550 19.04 6.09 -5.81
N ARG A 551 18.74 7.03 -6.71
CA ARG A 551 19.35 8.37 -6.76
C ARG A 551 18.37 9.38 -7.34
N ARG A 552 18.58 10.68 -7.10
CA ARG A 552 17.79 11.74 -7.75
C ARG A 552 18.07 11.77 -9.26
N VAL A 553 17.04 11.95 -10.08
CA VAL A 553 17.18 12.12 -11.53
C VAL A 553 18.06 13.35 -11.83
N GLY A 554 19.06 13.20 -12.70
CA GLY A 554 20.00 14.27 -13.08
C GLY A 554 21.04 14.64 -12.00
N GLY A 555 21.09 13.94 -10.87
CA GLY A 555 21.93 14.29 -9.71
C GLY A 555 23.37 13.78 -9.71
N ALA A 556 24.06 13.74 -10.86
CA ALA A 556 25.50 13.46 -10.88
C ALA A 556 26.19 14.58 -11.67
N GLU A 557 26.99 15.39 -10.97
CA GLU A 557 27.97 16.39 -11.44
C GLU A 557 27.60 17.89 -11.41
N ASP A 558 26.34 18.33 -11.55
CA ASP A 558 26.05 19.78 -11.73
C ASP A 558 25.81 20.60 -10.43
N ASP A 559 25.39 19.99 -9.31
CA ASP A 559 24.96 20.76 -8.12
C ASP A 559 26.12 21.44 -7.34
N ASP A 560 27.36 20.95 -7.50
CA ASP A 560 28.55 21.54 -6.83
C ASP A 560 29.22 22.62 -7.69
N ALA A 561 28.97 22.65 -9.01
CA ALA A 561 29.62 23.58 -9.94
C ALA A 561 28.91 24.94 -10.04
N ASP A 562 27.57 24.96 -9.99
CA ASP A 562 26.77 26.20 -10.13
C ASP A 562 26.93 27.18 -8.96
N TYR A 563 27.48 26.74 -7.82
CA TYR A 563 27.68 27.59 -6.63
C TYR A 563 29.05 28.27 -6.54
N GLU A 564 30.10 27.74 -7.19
CA GLU A 564 31.39 28.44 -7.21
C GLU A 564 31.34 29.70 -8.09
N ASP A 565 30.52 29.69 -9.15
CA ASP A 565 30.41 30.81 -10.09
C ASP A 565 29.56 31.98 -9.54
N GLU A 566 28.55 31.71 -8.69
CA GLU A 566 27.79 32.78 -8.00
C GLU A 566 28.62 33.49 -6.91
N LEU A 567 29.62 32.82 -6.34
CA LEU A 567 30.54 33.40 -5.34
C LEU A 567 31.65 34.26 -5.96
N ALA A 568 32.01 34.03 -7.23
CA ALA A 568 33.00 34.84 -7.93
C ALA A 568 32.44 36.21 -8.39
N GLY A 569 31.11 36.36 -8.50
CA GLY A 569 30.46 37.50 -9.15
C GLY A 569 29.98 38.65 -8.24
N LYS A 570 29.98 38.49 -6.91
CA LYS A 570 29.44 39.53 -5.99
C LYS A 570 30.34 39.79 -4.78
N VAL A 571 31.47 40.45 -5.03
CA VAL A 571 32.10 41.30 -4.02
C VAL A 571 31.58 42.72 -4.24
N VAL A 572 30.48 43.06 -3.56
CA VAL A 572 30.05 44.45 -3.38
C VAL A 572 29.90 44.68 -1.88
N ALA A 573 30.57 45.72 -1.40
CA ALA A 573 30.65 46.10 0.01
C ALA A 573 29.25 46.30 0.63
N PHE A 574 29.05 45.76 1.83
CA PHE A 574 27.89 46.04 2.67
C PHE A 574 28.16 47.32 3.47
N ASP A 575 27.30 48.33 3.28
CA ASP A 575 27.05 49.38 4.28
C ASP A 575 25.99 48.87 5.27
N GLU A 576 26.23 49.13 6.55
CA GLU A 576 25.33 48.84 7.67
C GLU A 576 24.16 49.83 7.69
N ASP A 577 22.93 49.33 7.59
CA ASP A 577 21.72 49.77 8.32
C ASP A 577 20.46 49.29 7.59
N ASP A 578 19.86 48.18 8.06
CA ASP A 578 18.39 48.10 8.21
C ASP A 578 17.98 46.91 9.08
N ALA A 579 17.31 47.19 10.19
CA ALA A 579 16.81 46.20 11.14
C ALA A 579 15.38 45.79 10.75
N GLY A 580 15.26 44.75 9.93
CA GLY A 580 13.97 44.12 9.59
C GLY A 580 13.73 42.84 10.42
N THR A 581 12.79 42.89 11.36
CA THR A 581 12.29 41.72 12.11
C THR A 581 11.68 40.65 11.18
N PRO A 582 11.95 39.34 11.37
CA PRO A 582 11.26 38.29 10.63
C PRO A 582 9.83 38.11 11.15
N SER A 583 8.86 38.08 10.23
CA SER A 583 7.46 37.77 10.54
C SER A 583 7.30 36.28 10.93
N PRO A 584 6.39 35.95 11.87
CA PRO A 584 6.16 34.57 12.31
C PRO A 584 5.45 33.74 11.23
N PRO A 585 5.60 32.39 11.24
CA PRO A 585 4.88 31.53 10.31
C PRO A 585 3.38 31.53 10.66
N ALA A 586 2.55 31.94 9.70
CA ALA A 586 1.11 31.93 9.84
C ALA A 586 0.58 30.47 9.91
N THR A 587 0.10 30.07 11.07
CA THR A 587 -0.84 28.95 11.22
C THR A 587 -2.20 29.39 10.69
N THR A 588 -2.41 29.28 9.39
CA THR A 588 -3.74 29.42 8.78
C THR A 588 -4.08 28.10 8.09
N THR A 589 -5.07 27.39 8.63
CA THR A 589 -5.94 26.52 7.82
C THR A 589 -6.63 27.44 6.81
N SER A 590 -6.09 27.59 5.61
CA SER A 590 -6.70 28.44 4.60
C SER A 590 -7.96 27.77 4.05
N ASP A 591 -9.07 28.51 4.04
CA ASP A 591 -10.30 28.19 3.30
C ASP A 591 -10.16 28.51 1.79
N GLU A 592 -8.94 28.66 1.31
CA GLU A 592 -8.66 28.98 -0.09
C GLU A 592 -8.81 27.73 -0.97
N SER A 593 -9.37 27.93 -2.17
CA SER A 593 -9.53 26.89 -3.18
C SER A 593 -8.15 26.34 -3.58
N PHE A 594 -8.08 25.00 -3.74
CA PHE A 594 -6.89 24.28 -4.20
C PHE A 594 -6.22 24.90 -5.44
N ASP A 595 -7.02 25.46 -6.36
CA ASP A 595 -6.53 26.12 -7.59
C ASP A 595 -5.69 27.39 -7.34
N TYR A 596 -5.92 28.09 -6.23
CA TYR A 596 -5.18 29.30 -5.87
C TYR A 596 -3.85 28.98 -5.21
N MET A 597 -3.79 27.89 -4.43
CA MET A 597 -2.57 27.45 -3.74
C MET A 597 -1.53 26.89 -4.72
N ALA A 598 -1.96 26.17 -5.77
CA ALA A 598 -1.08 25.66 -6.83
C ALA A 598 -0.38 26.78 -7.64
N LYS A 599 -0.96 27.99 -7.67
CA LYS A 599 -0.42 29.14 -8.43
C LYS A 599 0.39 30.13 -7.57
N GLY A 600 0.35 29.99 -6.23
CA GLY A 600 0.75 31.04 -5.29
C GLY A 600 2.26 31.29 -5.09
N GLU A 601 3.15 30.37 -5.50
CA GLU A 601 4.60 30.56 -5.32
C GLU A 601 5.42 30.49 -6.63
N ALA A 602 4.84 29.99 -7.72
CA ALA A 602 5.55 29.86 -9.01
C ALA A 602 5.73 31.20 -9.76
N SER A 603 4.98 32.24 -9.39
CA SER A 603 4.93 33.53 -10.11
C SER A 603 5.86 34.61 -9.57
N VAL A 604 6.48 34.44 -8.39
CA VAL A 604 7.28 35.51 -7.75
C VAL A 604 8.72 35.60 -8.29
N TYR A 605 9.20 34.59 -9.03
CA TYR A 605 10.56 34.57 -9.60
C TYR A 605 10.64 34.87 -11.10
N ALA A 606 9.53 35.15 -11.78
CA ALA A 606 9.50 35.35 -13.25
C ALA A 606 9.37 36.82 -13.70
N GLU A 607 9.06 37.77 -12.80
CA GLU A 607 8.85 39.18 -13.18
C GLU A 607 9.77 40.13 -12.41
N ARG A 608 11.08 40.07 -12.67
CA ARG A 608 11.97 41.22 -12.52
C ARG A 608 13.04 41.19 -13.60
N GLY A 609 12.80 41.89 -14.70
CA GLY A 609 13.83 42.17 -15.68
C GLY A 609 13.34 42.59 -17.05
N GLN A 610 12.63 43.71 -17.15
CA GLN A 610 12.65 44.61 -18.32
C GLN A 610 12.32 46.04 -17.84
N GLU A 611 13.35 46.87 -17.69
CA GLU A 611 13.28 48.31 -18.00
C GLU A 611 13.95 48.52 -19.36
#